data_AF-A0A377PJA8-F1
#
_entry.id   AF-A0A377PJA8-F1
#
_cell.length_a   1.000
_cell.length_b   1.000
_cell.length_c   1.000
_cell.angle_alpha   90.00
_cell.angle_beta   90.00
_cell.angle_gamma   90.00
#
_symmetry.space_group_name_H-M   'P 1'
#
loop_
_entity.id
_entity.type
_entity.pdbx_description
1 polymer ?
#
loop_
_entity_poly.entity_id
_entity_poly.type
_entity_poly.pdbx_seq_one_letter_code
_entity_poly.pdbx_strand_id
1 'polypeptide(L)' 'MQNVGTVYAIKRAIIDGEPLIERVVTLTGELMKKPGNVWARLGTPVKHLLQAGEFEAQNRSRW' A
#
# COMPACT_ATOMS: atom_id res chain seq x y z
N MET A 1 -11.08 -17.80 -2.36
CA MET A 1 -10.83 -16.42 -2.84
C MET A 1 -9.43 -16.40 -3.48
N GLN A 2 -9.30 -16.07 -4.76
CA GLN A 2 -8.02 -16.03 -5.50
C GLN A 2 -7.84 -14.63 -6.09
N ASN A 3 -6.87 -13.85 -5.59
CA ASN A 3 -6.55 -12.51 -6.07
C ASN A 3 -5.40 -12.61 -7.09
N VAL A 4 -5.42 -11.80 -8.15
CA VAL A 4 -4.35 -11.74 -9.15
C VAL A 4 -2.98 -11.48 -8.52
N GLY A 5 -2.91 -10.66 -7.47
CA GLY A 5 -1.68 -10.42 -6.71
C GLY A 5 -1.13 -11.66 -6.01
N THR A 6 -1.98 -12.65 -5.71
CA THR A 6 -1.52 -13.96 -5.19
C THR A 6 -0.83 -14.76 -6.29
N VAL A 7 -1.42 -14.82 -7.49
CA VAL A 7 -0.80 -15.50 -8.63
C VAL A 7 0.52 -14.83 -9.03
N TYR A 8 0.57 -13.49 -9.04
CA TYR A 8 1.80 -12.73 -9.29
C TYR A 8 2.90 -13.05 -8.27
N ALA A 9 2.56 -13.11 -6.98
CA ALA A 9 3.50 -13.46 -5.92
C ALA A 9 4.02 -14.90 -6.05
N ILE A 10 3.14 -15.85 -6.39
CA ILE A 10 3.51 -17.26 -6.60
C ILE A 10 4.50 -17.39 -7.75
N LYS A 11 4.23 -16.73 -8.89
CA LYS A 11 5.15 -16.71 -10.03
C LYS A 11 6.54 -16.23 -9.61
N ARG A 12 6.60 -15.09 -8.91
CA ARG A 12 7.87 -14.50 -8.46
C ARG A 12 8.63 -15.41 -7.51
N ALA A 13 7.92 -16.03 -6.56
CA ALA A 13 8.54 -16.93 -5.59
C ALA A 13 9.11 -18.21 -6.23
N ILE A 14 8.40 -18.81 -7.18
CA ILE A 14 8.77 -20.10 -7.77
C ILE A 14 9.72 -19.92 -8.96
N ILE A 15 9.40 -19.00 -9.88
CA ILE A 15 10.16 -18.83 -11.13
C ILE A 15 11.35 -17.89 -10.92
N ASP A 16 11.14 -16.77 -10.22
CA ASP A 16 12.17 -15.73 -10.09
C ASP A 16 13.01 -15.91 -8.80
N GLY A 17 12.62 -16.82 -7.90
CA GLY A 17 13.29 -17.02 -6.61
C GLY A 17 13.09 -15.85 -5.63
N GLU A 18 12.13 -14.96 -5.91
CA GLU A 18 11.89 -13.75 -5.14
C GLU A 18 10.69 -13.93 -4.21
N PRO A 19 10.87 -13.91 -2.87
CA PRO A 19 9.76 -14.06 -1.95
C PRO A 19 8.82 -12.86 -2.03
N LEU A 20 7.60 -13.02 -1.49
CA LEU A 20 6.65 -11.92 -1.37
C LEU A 20 7.16 -10.89 -0.36
N ILE A 21 7.78 -9.83 -0.86
CA ILE A 21 8.34 -8.74 -0.05
C ILE A 21 7.53 -7.43 -0.14
N GLU A 22 6.67 -7.29 -1.15
CA GLU A 22 5.89 -6.09 -1.39
C GLU A 22 4.57 -6.38 -2.11
N ARG A 23 3.61 -5.46 -1.99
CA ARG A 23 2.33 -5.50 -2.70
C ARG A 23 1.95 -4.11 -3.20
N VAL A 24 1.20 -4.07 -4.30
CA VAL A 24 0.50 -2.86 -4.71
C VAL A 24 -0.63 -2.58 -3.72
N VAL A 25 -0.70 -1.33 -3.24
CA VAL A 25 -1.74 -0.83 -2.34
C VAL A 25 -2.30 0.46 -2.90
N THR A 26 -3.61 0.66 -2.77
CA THR A 26 -4.27 1.90 -3.18
C THR A 26 -4.33 2.89 -2.02
N LEU A 27 -3.72 4.05 -2.20
CA LEU A 27 -3.88 5.23 -1.34
C LEU A 27 -5.05 6.04 -1.90
N THR A 28 -6.08 6.27 -1.08
CA THR A 28 -7.31 6.97 -1.50
C THR A 28 -7.97 7.64 -0.30
N GLY A 29 -8.98 8.46 -0.56
CA GLY A 29 -9.74 9.24 0.43
C GLY A 29 -9.63 10.75 0.21
N GLU A 30 -10.62 11.50 0.68
CA GLU A 30 -10.71 12.96 0.48
C GLU A 30 -9.52 13.75 1.05
N LEU A 31 -8.85 13.19 2.06
CA LEU A 31 -7.71 13.81 2.74
C LEU A 31 -6.36 13.39 2.17
N MET A 32 -6.34 12.54 1.13
CA MET A 32 -5.12 12.19 0.40
C MET A 32 -4.92 13.19 -0.74
N LYS A 33 -3.91 14.05 -0.64
CA LYS A 33 -3.56 14.97 -1.74
C LYS A 33 -2.97 14.25 -2.95
N LYS A 34 -2.34 13.09 -2.73
CA LYS A 34 -1.71 12.29 -3.77
C LYS A 34 -2.25 10.86 -3.76
N PRO A 35 -3.51 10.65 -4.20
CA PRO A 35 -4.08 9.32 -4.31
C PRO A 35 -3.40 8.52 -5.43
N GLY A 36 -3.40 7.20 -5.31
CA GLY A 36 -2.83 6.34 -6.34
C GLY A 36 -2.42 4.97 -5.81
N ASN A 37 -1.93 4.14 -6.73
CA ASN A 37 -1.41 2.82 -6.41
C ASN A 37 0.10 2.90 -6.18
N VAL A 38 0.57 2.33 -5.08
CA VAL A 38 1.98 2.30 -4.71
C VAL A 38 2.44 0.88 -4.43
N TRP A 39 3.69 0.56 -4.74
CA TRP A 39 4.34 -0.64 -4.22
C TRP A 39 4.77 -0.39 -2.77
N ALA A 40 4.25 -1.17 -1.83
CA ALA A 40 4.59 -1.08 -0.43
C ALA A 40 5.24 -2.38 0.04
N ARG A 41 6.41 -2.28 0.68
CA ARG A 41 7.04 -3.43 1.35
C ARG A 41 6.14 -3.93 2.47
N LEU A 42 6.10 -5.24 2.65
CA LEU A 42 5.44 -5.83 3.81
C LEU A 42 6.11 -5.31 5.10
N GLY A 43 5.29 -4.92 6.07
CA GLY A 43 5.75 -4.27 7.29
C GLY A 43 5.98 -2.76 7.19
N THR A 44 5.79 -2.13 6.02
CA THR A 44 5.83 -0.66 5.91
C THR A 44 4.78 -0.05 6.85
N PRO A 45 5.18 0.82 7.79
CA PRO A 45 4.22 1.47 8.68
C PRO A 45 3.21 2.29 7.91
N VAL A 46 1.93 2.23 8.31
CA VAL A 46 0.86 3.02 7.68
C VAL A 46 1.20 4.52 7.65
N LYS A 47 1.84 5.04 8.70
CA LYS A 47 2.30 6.44 8.75
C LYS A 47 3.19 6.84 7.55
N HIS A 48 4.04 5.94 7.05
CA HIS A 48 4.88 6.23 5.90
C HIS A 48 4.06 6.25 4.61
N LEU A 49 3.05 5.38 4.48
CA LEU A 49 2.13 5.40 3.36
C LEU A 49 1.25 6.66 3.36
N LEU A 50 0.79 7.11 4.53
CA LEU A 50 0.07 8.37 4.69
C LEU A 50 0.93 9.57 4.28
N GLN A 51 2.20 9.59 4.69
CA GLN A 51 3.14 10.63 4.27
C GLN A 51 3.38 10.59 2.75
N ALA A 52 3.56 9.41 2.15
CA ALA A 52 3.75 9.27 0.71
C ALA A 52 2.53 9.71 -0.12
N GLY A 53 1.33 9.53 0.43
CA GLY A 53 0.06 10.01 -0.14
C GLY A 53 -0.27 11.47 0.21
N GLU A 54 0.63 12.18 0.89
CA GLU A 54 0.45 13.56 1.35
C GLU A 54 -0.88 13.73 2.11
N PHE A 55 -1.12 12.80 3.05
CA PHE A 55 -2.32 12.81 3.88
C PHE A 55 -2.38 14.03 4.80
N GLU A 56 -3.49 14.76 4.76
CA GLU A 56 -3.75 15.88 5.65
C GLU A 56 -4.77 15.50 6.72
N ALA A 57 -4.29 15.35 7.96
CA ALA A 57 -5.17 15.10 9.08
C ALA A 57 -6.08 16.31 9.32
N GLN A 58 -7.40 16.10 9.30
CA GLN A 58 -8.32 17.10 9.84
C GLN A 58 -8.10 17.20 11.35
N ASN A 59 -7.72 18.39 11.83
CA ASN A 59 -7.82 18.71 13.25
C ASN A 59 -9.31 18.77 13.60
N ARG A 60 -9.86 17.62 14.01
CA ARG A 60 -11.16 17.59 14.67
C ARG A 60 -10.94 18.19 16.06
N SER A 61 -11.19 19.49 16.19
CA SER A 61 -11.41 20.09 17.50
C SER A 61 -12.64 19.41 18.09
N ARG A 62 -12.40 18.41 18.93
CA ARG A 62 -13.45 17.74 19.71
C ARG A 62 -13.82 18.71 20.82
N TRP A 63 -15.05 19.21 20.77
CA TRP A 63 -15.72 19.78 21.95
C TRP A 63 -15.87 18.69 23.01
#